data_AF-A0A235I7U9-F1
#
_entry.id   AF-A0A235I7U9-F1
#
_cell.length_a   1.000
_cell.length_b   1.000
_cell.length_c   1.000
_cell.angle_alpha   90.00
_cell.angle_beta   90.00
_cell.angle_gamma   90.00
#
_symmetry.space_group_name_H-M   'P 1'
#
loop_
_entity.id
_entity.type
_entity.pdbx_description
1 polymer ?
#
loop_
_entity_poly.entity_id
_entity_poly.type
_entity_poly.pdbx_seq_one_letter_code
_entity_poly.pdbx_strand_id
1 'polypeptide(L)'
;MARSRRRASGFLKDFQEFALKGNIVDLAIAVIIGGAFGKIVTSFVEDVIMPLINPLVSFAGKDWRTIAIGPGIKIGHFLGAIVDFVIVALVLFVAIRALQKFKRQEEVADEPLADANLVAQERLTGALDRLNQTLESRNN
;
A
#
# COMPACT_ATOMS: atom_id res chain seq x y z
N MET A 1 -7.78 -7.53 56.29
CA MET A 1 -7.48 -8.31 55.08
C MET A 1 -8.32 -7.80 53.91
N ALA A 2 -7.74 -7.79 52.70
CA ALA A 2 -8.40 -7.78 51.38
C ALA A 2 -9.16 -6.50 50.94
N ARG A 3 -9.05 -5.95 49.72
CA ARG A 3 -8.36 -6.33 48.46
C ARG A 3 -8.30 -5.07 47.58
N SER A 4 -7.13 -4.73 47.08
CA SER A 4 -6.94 -3.86 45.90
C SER A 4 -7.39 -4.62 44.64
N ARG A 5 -8.30 -4.07 43.84
CA ARG A 5 -8.54 -4.52 42.45
C ARG A 5 -9.33 -3.50 41.61
N ARG A 6 -8.83 -3.30 40.37
CA ARG A 6 -9.44 -2.67 39.17
C ARG A 6 -9.22 -1.15 38.97
N ARG A 7 -8.07 -0.79 38.40
CA ARG A 7 -7.90 0.43 37.57
C ARG A 7 -7.21 0.20 36.22
N ALA A 8 -6.94 -1.05 35.84
CA ALA A 8 -6.34 -1.38 34.54
C ALA A 8 -7.34 -1.34 33.37
N SER A 9 -8.65 -1.22 33.63
CA SER A 9 -9.68 -1.25 32.58
C SER A 9 -9.96 0.10 31.92
N GLY A 10 -9.38 1.21 32.39
CA GLY A 10 -9.55 2.53 31.77
C GLY A 10 -8.73 2.63 30.50
N PHE A 11 -7.41 2.61 30.63
CA PHE A 11 -6.48 2.70 29.50
C PHE A 11 -6.73 1.67 28.38
N LEU A 12 -7.02 0.40 28.72
CA LEU A 12 -7.30 -0.62 27.72
C LEU A 12 -8.62 -0.37 26.96
N LYS A 13 -9.63 0.20 27.62
CA LYS A 13 -10.89 0.59 26.97
C LYS A 13 -10.69 1.85 26.13
N ASP A 14 -9.99 2.84 26.64
CA ASP A 14 -9.68 4.09 25.93
C ASP A 14 -8.82 3.82 24.68
N PHE A 15 -7.85 2.91 24.80
CA PHE A 15 -7.05 2.44 23.68
C PHE A 15 -7.88 1.64 22.67
N GLN A 16 -8.78 0.77 23.13
CA GLN A 16 -9.69 0.04 22.24
C GLN A 16 -10.63 1.00 21.49
N GLU A 17 -11.23 1.99 22.14
CA GLU A 17 -12.06 3.01 21.48
C GLU A 17 -11.28 3.85 20.49
N PHE A 18 -10.03 4.20 20.81
CA PHE A 18 -9.14 4.90 19.88
C PHE A 18 -8.77 4.02 18.68
N ALA A 19 -8.38 2.77 18.91
CA ALA A 19 -7.96 1.83 17.87
C ALA A 19 -9.12 1.42 16.97
N LEU A 20 -10.36 1.35 17.48
CA LEU A 20 -11.56 1.05 16.71
C LEU A 20 -12.08 2.22 15.86
N LYS A 21 -11.41 3.38 15.89
CA LYS A 21 -11.66 4.42 14.88
C LYS A 21 -11.30 3.82 13.52
N GLY A 22 -12.31 3.53 12.69
CA GLY A 22 -12.17 2.76 11.44
C GLY A 22 -11.00 3.18 10.56
N ASN A 23 -10.75 4.49 10.42
CA ASN A 23 -9.63 5.04 9.65
C ASN A 23 -8.23 4.53 10.08
N ILE A 24 -8.01 4.17 11.35
CA ILE A 24 -6.73 3.68 11.86
C ILE A 24 -6.58 2.18 11.61
N VAL A 25 -7.67 1.42 11.73
CA VAL A 25 -7.68 -0.03 11.49
C VAL A 25 -7.38 -0.30 10.02
N ASP A 26 -8.05 0.41 9.11
CA ASP A 26 -7.86 0.24 7.67
C ASP A 26 -6.44 0.63 7.24
N LEU A 27 -5.90 1.72 7.82
CA LEU A 27 -4.51 2.12 7.61
C LEU A 27 -3.52 1.06 8.11
N ALA A 28 -3.76 0.50 9.30
CA ALA A 28 -2.89 -0.53 9.87
C ALA A 28 -2.88 -1.79 9.00
N ILE A 29 -4.05 -2.22 8.52
CA ILE A 29 -4.17 -3.36 7.61
C ILE A 29 -3.42 -3.08 6.30
N ALA A 30 -3.61 -1.89 5.72
CA ALA A 30 -2.93 -1.49 4.48
C ALA A 30 -1.39 -1.53 4.62
N VAL A 31 -0.85 -1.05 5.73
CA VAL A 31 0.60 -1.06 6.00
C VAL A 31 1.13 -2.49 6.17
N ILE A 32 0.42 -3.34 6.93
CA ILE A 32 0.82 -4.74 7.16
C ILE A 32 0.82 -5.52 5.85
N ILE A 33 -0.26 -5.40 5.07
CA ILE A 33 -0.36 -6.07 3.76
C ILE A 33 0.69 -5.53 2.80
N GLY A 34 0.90 -4.22 2.74
CA GLY A 34 1.93 -3.61 1.90
C GLY A 34 3.33 -4.11 2.24
N GLY A 35 3.66 -4.20 3.53
CA GLY A 35 4.94 -4.75 3.98
C GLY A 35 5.12 -6.24 3.66
N ALA A 36 4.07 -7.04 3.81
CA ALA A 36 4.09 -8.47 3.46
C ALA A 36 4.21 -8.68 1.93
N PHE A 37 3.46 -7.91 1.14
CA PHE A 37 3.50 -7.96 -0.31
C PHE A 37 4.87 -7.56 -0.86
N GLY A 38 5.51 -6.53 -0.27
CA GLY A 38 6.88 -6.14 -0.61
C GLY A 38 7.85 -7.32 -0.49
N LYS A 39 7.76 -8.13 0.57
CA LYS A 39 8.61 -9.33 0.73
C LYS A 39 8.38 -10.38 -0.34
N ILE A 40 7.13 -10.58 -0.78
CA ILE A 40 6.80 -11.52 -1.87
C ILE A 40 7.46 -11.05 -3.17
N VAL A 41 7.38 -9.76 -3.48
CA VAL A 41 8.00 -9.19 -4.68
C VAL A 41 9.53 -9.29 -4.59
N THR A 42 10.12 -8.97 -3.44
CA THR A 42 11.57 -9.11 -3.22
C THR A 42 12.04 -10.55 -3.42
N SER A 43 11.36 -11.55 -2.82
CA SER A 43 11.69 -12.97 -3.03
C SER A 43 11.54 -13.38 -4.49
N PHE A 44 10.48 -12.97 -5.18
CA PHE A 44 10.35 -13.29 -6.60
C PHE A 44 11.51 -12.72 -7.44
N VAL A 45 11.96 -11.50 -7.13
CA VAL A 45 13.09 -10.90 -7.83
C VAL A 45 14.39 -11.62 -7.49
N GLU A 46 14.69 -11.84 -6.21
CA GLU A 46 15.93 -12.46 -5.74
C GLU A 46 16.04 -13.94 -6.08
N ASP A 47 14.93 -14.69 -6.01
CA ASP A 47 14.91 -16.15 -6.14
C ASP A 47 14.55 -16.63 -7.55
N VAL A 48 13.84 -15.82 -8.36
CA VAL A 48 13.40 -16.22 -9.70
C VAL A 48 14.05 -15.38 -10.79
N ILE A 49 13.96 -14.05 -10.70
CA ILE A 49 14.45 -13.18 -11.78
C ILE A 49 15.98 -13.12 -11.77
N MET A 50 16.59 -12.92 -10.60
CA MET A 50 18.02 -12.80 -10.43
C MET A 50 18.79 -14.02 -10.96
N PRO A 51 18.43 -15.28 -10.64
CA PRO A 51 19.09 -16.45 -11.23
C PRO A 51 18.94 -16.56 -12.75
N LEU A 52 17.86 -16.04 -13.34
CA LEU A 52 17.66 -16.04 -14.79
C LEU A 52 18.49 -14.96 -15.50
N ILE A 53 18.68 -13.79 -14.88
CA ILE A 53 19.49 -12.72 -15.46
C ILE A 53 20.98 -12.86 -15.12
N ASN A 54 21.34 -13.49 -14.00
CA ASN A 54 22.73 -13.60 -13.55
C ASN A 54 23.67 -14.17 -14.63
N PRO A 55 23.29 -15.18 -15.42
CA PRO A 55 24.11 -15.67 -16.53
C PRO A 55 24.33 -14.65 -17.67
N LEU A 56 23.41 -13.71 -17.86
CA LEU A 56 23.49 -12.66 -18.88
C LEU A 56 24.30 -11.43 -18.42
N VAL A 57 24.26 -11.12 -17.13
CA VAL A 57 25.02 -9.99 -16.53
C VAL A 57 26.33 -10.41 -15.86
N SER A 58 26.57 -11.69 -15.62
CA SER A 58 27.86 -12.19 -15.13
C SER A 58 28.89 -12.13 -16.26
N PHE A 59 29.77 -11.15 -16.19
CA PHE A 59 30.94 -11.09 -17.07
C PHE A 59 31.92 -12.18 -16.64
N ALA A 60 32.03 -13.25 -17.42
CA ALA A 60 32.97 -14.35 -17.24
C ALA A 60 32.83 -15.18 -15.93
N GLY A 61 31.61 -15.33 -15.40
CA GLY A 61 31.36 -16.19 -14.23
C GLY A 61 31.77 -15.59 -12.88
N LYS A 62 32.17 -14.31 -12.86
CA LYS A 62 32.28 -13.52 -11.63
C LYS A 62 30.95 -12.82 -11.35
N ASP A 63 30.48 -12.97 -10.12
CA ASP A 63 29.31 -12.26 -9.64
C ASP A 63 29.66 -10.77 -9.53
N TRP A 64 29.12 -9.96 -10.44
CA TRP A 64 29.40 -8.52 -10.52
C TRP A 64 29.03 -7.79 -9.22
N ARG A 65 28.16 -8.39 -8.40
CA ARG A 65 27.77 -7.90 -7.08
C ARG A 65 28.89 -7.99 -6.04
N THR A 66 29.86 -8.88 -6.26
CA THR A 66 31.02 -9.07 -5.37
C THR A 66 32.20 -8.18 -5.71
N ILE A 67 32.11 -7.36 -6.75
CA ILE A 67 33.16 -6.42 -7.12
C ILE A 67 33.36 -5.41 -5.98
N ALA A 68 34.57 -5.37 -5.45
CA ALA A 68 35.01 -4.39 -4.47
C ALA A 68 36.21 -3.61 -5.00
N ILE A 69 36.28 -2.32 -4.70
CA ILE A 69 37.41 -1.45 -5.05
C ILE A 69 38.16 -1.11 -3.76
N GLY A 70 39.42 -1.54 -3.66
CA GLY A 70 40.26 -1.29 -2.49
C GLY A 70 39.79 -2.00 -1.22
N PRO A 71 40.26 -1.57 -0.03
CA PRO A 71 39.93 -2.21 1.23
C PRO A 71 38.52 -1.77 1.68
N GLY A 72 37.49 -2.43 1.16
CA GLY A 72 36.15 -2.43 1.76
C GLY A 72 35.02 -1.73 0.99
N ILE A 73 35.27 -1.05 -0.13
CA ILE A 73 34.19 -0.43 -0.91
C ILE A 73 33.54 -1.49 -1.82
N LYS A 74 32.44 -2.07 -1.34
CA LYS A 74 31.62 -3.08 -2.02
C LYS A 74 30.70 -2.45 -3.08
N ILE A 75 31.29 -1.87 -4.13
CA ILE A 75 30.54 -1.19 -5.19
C ILE A 75 29.53 -2.12 -5.89
N GLY A 76 29.86 -3.42 -6.00
CA GLY A 76 28.97 -4.41 -6.58
C GLY A 76 27.67 -4.59 -5.80
N HIS A 77 27.69 -4.52 -4.47
CA HIS A 77 26.48 -4.63 -3.65
C HIS A 77 25.56 -3.43 -3.82
N PHE A 78 26.13 -2.23 -3.89
CA PHE A 78 25.36 -1.00 -4.11
C PHE A 78 24.70 -1.00 -5.49
N LEU A 79 25.46 -1.35 -6.53
CA LEU A 79 24.95 -1.45 -7.88
C LEU A 79 23.91 -2.59 -8.02
N GLY A 80 24.11 -3.69 -7.28
CA GLY A 80 23.13 -4.77 -7.07
C GLY A 80 21.79 -4.24 -6.58
N ALA A 81 21.81 -3.47 -5.49
CA ALA A 81 20.61 -2.89 -4.90
C ALA A 81 19.87 -1.93 -5.87
N ILE A 82 20.60 -1.16 -6.68
CA ILE A 82 20.00 -0.31 -7.73
C ILE A 82 19.27 -1.16 -8.77
N VAL A 83 19.92 -2.24 -9.25
CA VAL A 83 19.30 -3.15 -10.23
C VAL A 83 18.08 -3.84 -9.64
N ASP A 84 18.15 -4.31 -8.39
CA ASP A 84 17.01 -4.92 -7.69
C ASP A 84 15.84 -3.95 -7.59
N PHE A 85 16.09 -2.69 -7.22
CA PHE A 85 15.06 -1.66 -7.17
C PHE A 85 14.39 -1.42 -8.54
N VAL A 86 15.18 -1.33 -9.62
CA VAL A 86 14.65 -1.15 -10.98
C VAL A 86 13.81 -2.35 -11.42
N ILE A 87 14.26 -3.58 -11.12
CA ILE A 87 13.52 -4.80 -11.46
C ILE A 87 12.22 -4.87 -10.66
N VAL A 88 12.25 -4.61 -9.35
CA VAL A 88 11.05 -4.57 -8.50
C VAL A 88 10.05 -3.54 -9.04
N ALA A 89 10.50 -2.34 -9.40
CA ALA A 89 9.66 -1.30 -9.98
C ALA A 89 9.04 -1.75 -11.32
N LEU A 90 9.81 -2.42 -12.18
CA LEU A 90 9.32 -2.95 -13.46
C LEU A 90 8.28 -4.05 -13.26
N VAL A 91 8.54 -5.00 -12.35
CA VAL A 91 7.60 -6.08 -12.01
C VAL A 91 6.31 -5.51 -11.44
N LEU A 92 6.40 -4.53 -10.51
CA LEU A 92 5.23 -3.87 -9.93
C LEU A 92 4.43 -3.13 -11.00
N PHE A 93 5.10 -2.44 -11.93
CA PHE A 93 4.46 -1.79 -13.07
C PHE A 93 3.71 -2.79 -13.96
N VAL A 94 4.34 -3.92 -14.31
CA VAL A 94 3.69 -4.97 -15.12
C VAL A 94 2.52 -5.59 -14.36
N ALA A 95 2.65 -5.85 -13.06
CA ALA A 95 1.59 -6.40 -12.21
C ALA A 95 0.38 -5.45 -12.14
N ILE A 96 0.61 -4.16 -11.89
CA ILE A 96 -0.46 -3.15 -11.87
C ILE A 96 -1.11 -3.05 -13.25
N ARG A 97 -0.32 -3.04 -14.33
CA ARG A 97 -0.85 -2.99 -15.71
C ARG A 97 -1.67 -4.24 -16.05
N ALA A 98 -1.25 -5.42 -15.59
CA ALA A 98 -2.00 -6.65 -15.77
C ALA A 98 -3.32 -6.58 -15.00
N LEU A 99 -3.29 -6.17 -13.74
CA LEU A 99 -4.50 -5.97 -12.93
C LEU A 99 -5.45 -4.93 -13.54
N GLN A 100 -4.94 -3.82 -14.07
CA GLN A 100 -5.75 -2.82 -14.80
C GLN A 100 -6.38 -3.41 -16.06
N LYS A 101 -5.67 -4.29 -16.78
CA LYS A 101 -6.20 -4.98 -17.96
C LYS A 101 -7.34 -5.94 -17.58
N PHE A 102 -7.26 -6.60 -16.42
CA PHE A 102 -8.31 -7.50 -15.92
C PHE A 102 -9.48 -6.74 -15.26
N LYS A 103 -9.22 -5.70 -14.45
CA LYS A 103 -10.26 -4.87 -13.83
C LYS A 103 -11.10 -4.08 -14.83
N ARG A 104 -10.51 -3.67 -15.96
CA ARG A 104 -11.25 -3.03 -17.06
C ARG A 104 -12.23 -3.97 -17.76
N GLN A 105 -12.19 -5.27 -17.46
CA GLN A 105 -13.17 -6.26 -17.92
C GLN A 105 -14.32 -6.48 -16.91
N GLU A 106 -14.26 -5.83 -15.74
CA GLU A 106 -15.17 -6.00 -14.61
C GLU A 106 -15.72 -4.65 -14.09
N GLU A 107 -15.81 -3.66 -14.97
CA GLU A 107 -16.10 -2.25 -14.68
C GLU A 107 -17.59 -1.96 -14.33
N VAL A 108 -18.32 -2.89 -13.69
CA VAL A 108 -19.71 -2.62 -13.23
C VAL A 108 -19.98 -2.97 -11.75
N ALA A 109 -19.03 -3.52 -10.98
CA ALA A 109 -19.37 -3.93 -9.61
C ALA A 109 -18.29 -3.73 -8.54
N ASP A 110 -17.43 -2.73 -8.70
CA ASP A 110 -16.95 -2.02 -7.51
C ASP A 110 -17.55 -0.62 -7.63
N GLU A 111 -18.55 -0.33 -6.78
CA GLU A 111 -18.80 1.06 -6.41
C GLU A 111 -17.43 1.70 -6.17
N PRO A 112 -17.22 2.97 -6.58
CA PRO A 112 -16.02 3.65 -6.15
C PRO A 112 -15.93 3.42 -4.65
N LEU A 113 -14.74 3.16 -4.13
CA LEU A 113 -14.41 3.62 -2.79
C LEU A 113 -14.57 5.13 -2.84
N ALA A 114 -15.81 5.58 -2.90
CA ALA A 114 -16.19 6.96 -2.87
C ALA A 114 -15.79 7.28 -1.45
N ASP A 115 -14.62 7.91 -1.35
CA ASP A 115 -14.12 8.51 -0.13
C ASP A 115 -15.35 8.98 0.63
N ALA A 116 -15.55 8.49 1.86
CA ALA A 116 -16.79 8.75 2.58
C ALA A 116 -17.07 10.26 2.63
N ASN A 117 -16.02 11.08 2.50
CA ASN A 117 -16.10 12.52 2.27
C ASN A 117 -16.70 12.92 0.92
N LEU A 118 -16.34 12.30 -0.21
CA LEU A 118 -16.94 12.54 -1.53
C LEU A 118 -18.44 12.22 -1.55
N VAL A 119 -18.88 11.10 -0.97
CA VAL A 119 -20.32 10.76 -0.87
C VAL A 119 -21.05 11.73 0.06
N ALA A 120 -20.43 12.10 1.18
CA ALA A 120 -20.99 13.11 2.08
C ALA A 120 -21.12 14.47 1.39
N GLN A 121 -20.14 14.87 0.58
CA GLN A 121 -20.15 16.10 -0.21
C GLN A 121 -21.24 16.09 -1.29
N GLU A 122 -21.42 14.99 -2.03
CA GLU A 122 -22.53 14.88 -3.00
C GLU A 122 -23.90 15.01 -2.33
N ARG A 123 -24.08 14.39 -1.15
CA ARG A 123 -25.32 14.50 -0.37
C ARG A 123 -25.56 15.92 0.13
N LEU A 124 -24.50 16.63 0.53
CA LEU A 124 -24.59 18.02 0.95
C LEU A 124 -24.95 18.93 -0.22
N THR A 125 -24.32 18.76 -1.38
CA THR A 125 -24.64 19.52 -2.60
C THR A 125 -26.08 19.24 -3.04
N GLY A 126 -26.50 17.98 -3.10
CA GLY A 126 -27.88 17.63 -3.44
C GLY A 126 -28.91 18.12 -2.43
N ALA A 127 -28.55 18.27 -1.15
CA ALA A 127 -29.42 18.89 -0.15
C ALA A 127 -29.53 20.41 -0.35
N LEU A 128 -28.44 21.09 -0.69
CA LEU A 128 -28.45 22.52 -1.00
C LEU A 128 -29.32 22.82 -2.23
N ASP A 129 -29.24 22.00 -3.28
CA ASP A 129 -30.07 22.17 -4.49
C ASP A 129 -31.57 22.02 -4.18
N ARG A 130 -31.95 21.03 -3.36
CA ARG A 130 -33.35 20.83 -2.92
C ARG A 130 -33.85 22.01 -2.07
N LEU A 131 -32.99 22.55 -1.21
CA LEU A 131 -33.32 23.73 -0.41
C LEU A 131 -33.51 24.95 -1.30
N ASN A 132 -32.63 25.18 -2.28
CA ASN A 132 -32.75 26.28 -3.22
C ASN A 132 -34.05 26.19 -4.05
N GLN A 133 -34.38 25.00 -4.56
CA GLN A 133 -35.65 24.76 -5.26
C GLN A 133 -36.88 25.02 -4.37
N THR A 134 -36.80 24.66 -3.08
CA THR A 134 -37.89 24.91 -2.14
C THR A 134 -38.07 26.41 -1.88
N LEU A 135 -36.98 27.17 -1.79
CA LEU A 135 -37.03 28.63 -1.64
C LEU A 135 -37.60 29.32 -2.88
N GLU A 136 -37.18 28.91 -4.08
CA GLU A 136 -37.71 29.43 -5.34
C GLU A 136 -39.20 29.14 -5.50
N SER A 137 -39.65 27.94 -5.11
CA SER A 137 -41.07 27.56 -5.11
C SER A 137 -41.94 28.32 -4.10
N ARG A 138 -41.34 28.89 -3.05
CA ARG A 138 -42.04 29.71 -2.04
C ARG A 138 -42.03 31.21 -2.35
N ASN A 139 -41.11 31.68 -3.18
CA ASN A 139 -40.95 33.10 -3.53
C ASN A 139 -41.70 33.49 -4.81
N ASN A 140 -42.46 32.57 -5.39
CA ASN A 140 -43.40 32.76 -6.49
C ASN A 140 -44.80 32.33 -6.04
#